data_AF-A0A1M7E0P0-F1
#
_entry.id   AF-A0A1M7E0P0-F1
#
_cell.length_a   1.000
_cell.length_b   1.000
_cell.length_c   1.000
_cell.angle_alpha   90.00
_cell.angle_beta   90.00
_cell.angle_gamma   90.00
#
_symmetry.space_group_name_H-M   'P 1'
#
loop_
_entity.id
_entity.type
_entity.pdbx_description
1 polymer ?
#
loop_
_entity_poly.entity_id
_entity_poly.type
_entity_poly.pdbx_seq_one_letter_code
_entity_poly.pdbx_strand_id
1 'polypeptide(L)' 'MALSPKLIGPAIALITGLITSTSMSFVGLAMNYGFQPDFAMRWLRAAITSYVVVVPMLVIVVPRIQRFVMRQAGLPAR' A
#
# COMPACT_ATOMS: atom_id res chain seq x y z
N MET A 1 23.16 -15.45 -6.07
CA MET A 1 23.80 -14.16 -5.73
C MET A 1 23.37 -13.77 -4.32
N ALA A 2 24.30 -13.55 -3.40
CA ALA A 2 23.98 -13.08 -2.05
C ALA A 2 23.51 -11.61 -2.12
N LEU A 3 22.44 -11.25 -1.40
CA LEU A 3 21.95 -9.86 -1.35
C LEU A 3 23.00 -8.96 -0.69
N SER A 4 23.20 -7.77 -1.24
CA SER A 4 24.05 -6.75 -0.62
C SER A 4 23.50 -6.36 0.76
N PRO A 5 24.31 -6.28 1.82
CA PRO A 5 23.86 -5.98 3.19
C PRO A 5 23.02 -4.70 3.30
N LYS A 6 23.28 -3.71 2.44
CA LYS A 6 22.54 -2.43 2.40
C LYS A 6 21.11 -2.57 1.86
N LEU A 7 20.83 -3.63 1.09
CA LEU A 7 19.53 -3.87 0.48
C LEU A 7 18.64 -4.78 1.32
N ILE A 8 19.17 -5.37 2.40
CA ILE A 8 18.41 -6.30 3.26
C ILE A 8 17.20 -5.59 3.89
N GLY A 9 17.40 -4.41 4.49
CA GLY A 9 16.31 -3.64 5.11
C GLY A 9 15.20 -3.26 4.12
N PRO A 10 15.51 -2.60 2.98
CA PRO A 10 14.53 -2.31 1.95
C PRO A 10 13.85 -3.55 1.37
N ALA A 11 14.58 -4.65 1.17
CA ALA A 11 14.01 -5.91 0.67
C ALA A 11 13.03 -6.51 1.67
N ILE A 12 13.36 -6.55 2.97
CA ILE A 12 12.45 -7.00 4.03
C ILE A 12 11.20 -6.13 4.04
N ALA A 13 11.33 -4.80 4.00
CA ALA A 13 10.20 -3.87 3.98
C ALA A 13 9.30 -4.05 2.75
N LEU A 14 9.89 -4.25 1.57
CA LEU A 14 9.16 -4.55 0.33
C LEU A 14 8.40 -5.87 0.44
N ILE A 15 9.06 -6.94 0.89
CA ILE A 15 8.45 -8.27 0.99
C ILE A 15 7.33 -8.26 2.03
N THR A 16 7.58 -7.73 3.22
CA THR A 16 6.56 -7.66 4.29
C THR A 16 5.40 -6.75 3.90
N GLY A 17 5.67 -5.59 3.27
CA GLY A 17 4.63 -4.70 2.75
C GLY A 17 3.78 -5.36 1.67
N LEU A 18 4.42 -6.10 0.75
CA LEU A 18 3.70 -6.84 -0.29
C LEU A 18 2.81 -7.92 0.33
N ILE A 19 3.33 -8.72 1.26
CA ILE A 19 2.57 -9.79 1.93
C ILE A 19 1.39 -9.24 2.71
N THR A 20 1.59 -8.19 3.50
CA THR A 20 0.55 -7.58 4.35
C THR A 20 -0.55 -6.94 3.51
N SER A 21 -0.20 -6.15 2.49
CA SER A 21 -1.16 -5.53 1.57
C SER A 21 -1.97 -6.57 0.79
N THR A 22 -1.29 -7.58 0.25
CA THR A 22 -1.91 -8.70 -0.47
C THR A 22 -2.88 -9.44 0.44
N SER A 23 -2.46 -9.77 1.67
CA SER A 23 -3.30 -10.47 2.64
C SER A 23 -4.52 -9.65 3.05
N MET A 24 -4.37 -8.37 3.39
CA MET A 24 -5.49 -7.51 3.80
C MET A 24 -6.52 -7.33 2.67
N SER A 25 -6.06 -7.09 1.44
CA SER A 25 -6.95 -6.95 0.29
C SER A 25 -7.66 -8.26 -0.07
N PHE A 26 -6.96 -9.40 0.02
CA PHE A 26 -7.51 -10.72 -0.25
C PHE A 26 -8.57 -11.10 0.78
N VAL A 27 -8.27 -10.97 2.07
CA VAL A 27 -9.21 -11.24 3.16
C VAL A 27 -10.40 -10.29 3.06
N GLY A 28 -10.17 -9.00 2.82
CA GLY A 28 -11.24 -8.02 2.63
C GLY A 28 -12.19 -8.43 1.51
N LEU A 29 -11.68 -8.79 0.34
CA LEU A 29 -12.54 -9.19 -0.76
C LEU A 29 -13.22 -10.55 -0.52
N ALA A 30 -12.51 -11.51 0.07
CA ALA A 30 -13.04 -12.84 0.40
C ALA A 30 -14.21 -12.75 1.37
N MET A 31 -14.10 -11.88 2.39
CA MET A 31 -15.16 -11.65 3.37
C MET A 31 -16.37 -10.93 2.76
N ASN A 32 -16.17 -10.04 1.78
CA ASN A 32 -17.26 -9.26 1.18
C ASN A 32 -17.99 -10.00 0.05
N TYR A 33 -17.30 -10.82 -0.75
CA TYR A 33 -17.85 -11.45 -1.95
C TYR A 33 -17.90 -12.99 -1.90
N GLY A 34 -17.22 -13.61 -0.93
CA GLY A 34 -17.04 -15.06 -0.88
C GLY A 34 -16.11 -15.60 -1.96
N PHE A 35 -15.77 -16.88 -1.85
CA PHE A 35 -14.89 -17.58 -2.82
C PHE A 35 -15.70 -18.08 -4.02
N GLN A 36 -16.04 -17.19 -4.95
CA GLN A 36 -16.58 -17.56 -6.26
C GLN A 36 -15.48 -18.04 -7.22
N PRO A 37 -15.81 -18.79 -8.30
CA PRO A 37 -14.81 -19.30 -9.24
C PRO A 37 -13.91 -18.20 -9.86
N ASP A 38 -14.44 -16.99 -10.03
CA ASP A 38 -13.71 -15.84 -10.58
C ASP A 38 -12.94 -15.02 -9.52
N PHE A 39 -12.92 -15.47 -8.26
CA PHE A 39 -12.45 -14.66 -7.13
C PHE A 39 -11.03 -14.14 -7.32
N ALA A 40 -10.10 -15.00 -7.75
CA ALA A 40 -8.71 -14.62 -7.96
C ALA A 40 -8.56 -13.51 -9.02
N MET A 41 -9.32 -13.60 -10.12
CA MET A 41 -9.31 -12.60 -11.19
C MET A 41 -9.93 -11.28 -10.75
N ARG A 42 -11.05 -11.35 -9.99
CA ARG A 42 -11.69 -10.16 -9.40
C ARG A 42 -10.79 -9.49 -8.37
N TRP A 43 -10.11 -10.28 -7.53
CA TRP A 43 -9.14 -9.79 -6.56
C TRP A 43 -7.96 -9.10 -7.22
N LEU A 44 -7.34 -9.72 -8.23
CA LEU A 44 -6.22 -9.10 -8.95
C LEU A 44 -6.64 -7.79 -9.62
N ARG A 45 -7.82 -7.78 -10.26
CA ARG A 45 -8.37 -6.56 -10.90
C ARG A 45 -8.64 -5.46 -9.87
N ALA A 46 -9.21 -5.80 -8.72
CA ALA A 46 -9.46 -4.86 -7.63
C ALA A 46 -8.15 -4.33 -7.03
N ALA A 47 -7.14 -5.19 -6.84
CA ALA A 47 -5.83 -4.80 -6.33
C ALA A 47 -5.13 -3.81 -7.28
N ILE A 48 -5.08 -4.12 -8.58
CA ILE A 48 -4.51 -3.23 -9.60
C ILE A 48 -5.26 -1.91 -9.66
N THR A 49 -6.59 -1.95 -9.71
CA THR A 49 -7.43 -0.73 -9.77
C THR A 49 -7.21 0.14 -8.54
N SER A 50 -7.16 -0.45 -7.35
CA SER A 50 -6.89 0.26 -6.10
C SER A 50 -5.51 0.89 -6.11
N TYR A 51 -4.49 0.17 -6.58
CA TYR A 51 -3.12 0.70 -6.64
C TYR A 51 -3.02 1.91 -7.58
N VAL A 52 -3.63 1.81 -8.77
CA VAL A 52 -3.64 2.90 -9.78
C VAL A 52 -4.38 4.13 -9.29
N VAL A 53 -5.42 3.99 -8.45
CA VAL A 53 -6.20 5.11 -7.92
C VAL A 53 -5.56 5.70 -6.66
N VAL A 54 -5.17 4.85 -5.71
CA VAL A 54 -4.70 5.27 -4.38
C VAL A 54 -3.30 5.87 -4.44
N VAL A 55 -2.38 5.33 -5.27
CA VAL A 55 -1.02 5.87 -5.37
C VAL A 55 -1.00 7.36 -5.80
N PRO A 56 -1.61 7.77 -6.92
CA PRO A 56 -1.63 9.19 -7.29
C PRO A 56 -2.41 10.05 -6.28
N MET A 57 -3.46 9.50 -5.67
CA MET A 57 -4.18 10.19 -4.60
C MET A 57 -3.25 10.45 -3.40
N LEU A 58 -2.47 9.47 -2.96
CA LEU A 58 -1.51 9.62 -1.87
C LEU A 58 -0.42 10.63 -2.21
N VAL A 59 0.09 10.65 -3.45
CA VAL A 59 1.07 11.66 -3.90
C VAL A 59 0.54 13.08 -3.72
N ILE A 60 -0.76 13.30 -3.90
CA ILE A 60 -1.39 14.61 -3.74
C ILE A 60 -1.76 14.88 -2.27
N VAL A 61 -2.28 13.88 -1.57
CA VAL A 61 -2.87 14.02 -0.23
C VAL A 61 -1.78 14.04 0.86
N VAL A 62 -0.76 13.19 0.77
CA VAL A 62 0.30 13.07 1.79
C VAL A 62 0.99 14.41 2.06
N PRO A 63 1.45 15.19 1.04
CA PRO A 63 2.06 16.49 1.29
C PRO A 63 1.10 17.48 1.95
N ARG A 64 -0.20 17.42 1.64
CA ARG A 64 -1.20 18.29 2.26
C ARG A 64 -1.43 17.94 3.74
N ILE A 65 -1.53 16.65 4.06
CA ILE A 65 -1.62 16.18 5.44
C ILE A 65 -0.35 16.57 6.20
N GLN A 66 0.83 16.34 5.62
CA GLN A 66 2.11 16.72 6.23
C GLN A 66 2.17 18.22 6.53
N ARG A 67 1.79 19.08 5.58
CA ARG A 67 1.72 20.54 5.80
C ARG A 67 0.73 20.92 6.90
N PHE A 68 -0.43 20.28 6.95
CA PHE A 68 -1.43 20.53 8.00
C PHE A 68 -0.89 20.15 9.38
N VAL A 69 -0.33 18.94 9.51
CA VAL A 69 0.23 18.44 10.77
C VAL A 69 1.43 19.28 11.23
N MET A 70 2.34 19.65 10.33
CA MET A 70 3.50 20.49 10.67
C MET A 70 3.09 21.88 11.16
N ARG A 71 2.06 22.48 10.55
CA ARG A 71 1.47 23.75 11.02
C ARG A 71 0.90 23.63 12.43
N GLN A 72 0.19 22.54 12.73
CA GLN A 72 -0.35 22.30 14.08
C GLN A 72 0.76 22.02 15.10
N ALA A 73 1.86 21.39 14.69
CA ALA A 73 3.00 21.08 15.54
C ALA A 73 3.98 22.27 15.73
N GLY A 74 3.76 23.43 15.10
CA GLY A 74 4.65 24.59 15.19
C GLY A 74 6.02 24.39 14.49
N LEU A 75 6.15 23.37 13.64
CA LEU A 75 7.38 23.06 12.92
C LEU A 75 7.37 23.67 11.51
N PRO A 76 8.51 24.18 11.00
CA PRO A 76 8.57 24.74 9.65
C PRO A 76 8.35 23.62 8.63
N ALA A 77 7.32 23.78 7.79
CA ALA A 77 7.06 22.88 6.67
C ALA A 77 8.17 23.05 5.60
N ARG A 78 9.13 22.13 5.56
CA ARG A 78 10.09 22.00 4.45
C ARG A 78 9.49 21.21 3.30
#